data_AF-A0A6G3U820-F1
#
_entry.id   AF-A0A6G3U820-F1
#
_cell.length_a   1.000
_cell.length_b   1.000
_cell.length_c   1.000
_cell.angle_alpha   90.00
_cell.angle_beta   90.00
_cell.angle_gamma   90.00
#
_symmetry.space_group_name_H-M   'P 1'
#
loop_
_entity.id
_entity.type
_entity.pdbx_description
1 polymer ?
#
loop_
_entity_poly.entity_id
_entity_poly.type
_entity_poly.pdbx_seq_one_letter_code
_entity_poly.pdbx_strand_id
1 'polypeptide(L)'
;MTELRTETEHRPADGHEATMLLERARAEVDPVLRAAVGTLPGPMRRIARYHFGWEHADGTPAAGGSGKAIRPALVLAGASAL
;
A
#
# COMPACT_ATOMS: atom_id res chain seq x y z
N MET A 1 14.13 -38.22 -19.53
CA MET A 1 13.28 -37.34 -20.36
C MET A 1 12.52 -36.47 -19.39
N THR A 2 13.00 -35.24 -19.25
CA THR A 2 12.79 -34.31 -18.14
C THR A 2 11.42 -33.67 -18.18
N GLU A 3 10.60 -33.86 -17.15
CA GLU A 3 9.46 -32.98 -16.86
C GLU A 3 9.48 -32.61 -15.38
N LEU A 4 10.26 -31.58 -15.03
CA LEU A 4 9.92 -30.70 -13.92
C LEU A 4 9.26 -29.46 -14.52
N ARG A 5 7.98 -29.59 -14.85
CA ARG A 5 7.08 -28.43 -14.85
C ARG A 5 6.66 -28.20 -13.42
N THR A 6 7.42 -27.41 -12.67
CA THR A 6 6.83 -26.63 -11.58
C THR A 6 6.09 -25.47 -12.24
N GLU A 7 4.96 -25.77 -12.87
CA GLU A 7 3.94 -24.75 -13.10
C GLU A 7 3.48 -24.34 -11.71
N THR A 8 3.81 -23.12 -11.31
CA THR A 8 3.36 -22.50 -10.07
C THR A 8 1.84 -22.45 -10.11
N GLU A 9 1.18 -23.51 -9.64
CA GLU A 9 -0.26 -23.59 -9.55
C GLU A 9 -0.70 -22.55 -8.52
N HIS A 10 -1.20 -21.40 -9.00
CA HIS A 10 -1.71 -20.34 -8.15
C HIS A 10 -2.94 -20.86 -7.42
N ARG A 11 -2.76 -21.32 -6.18
CA ARG A 11 -3.87 -21.77 -5.36
C ARG A 11 -4.72 -20.56 -4.99
N PRO A 12 -6.06 -20.65 -5.03
CA PRO A 12 -6.95 -19.56 -4.63
C PRO A 12 -6.66 -19.01 -3.22
N ALA A 13 -6.12 -19.85 -2.33
CA ALA A 13 -5.68 -19.47 -0.99
C ALA A 13 -4.51 -18.48 -0.99
N ASP A 14 -3.57 -18.60 -1.93
CA ASP A 14 -2.37 -17.75 -2.00
C ASP A 14 -2.75 -16.30 -2.37
N GLY A 15 -3.75 -16.14 -3.24
CA GLY A 15 -4.31 -14.83 -3.58
C GLY A 15 -4.97 -14.16 -2.37
N HIS A 16 -5.73 -14.93 -1.57
CA HIS A 16 -6.36 -14.41 -0.36
C HIS A 16 -5.32 -14.01 0.69
N GLU A 17 -4.30 -14.83 0.90
CA GLU A 17 -3.19 -14.52 1.82
C GLU A 17 -2.43 -13.26 1.40
N ALA A 18 -2.14 -13.12 0.10
CA ALA A 18 -1.52 -11.91 -0.43
C ALA A 18 -2.39 -10.67 -0.18
N THR A 19 -3.70 -10.74 -0.41
CA THR A 19 -4.63 -9.64 -0.10
C THR A 19 -4.59 -9.26 1.38
N MET A 20 -4.64 -10.25 2.28
CA MET A 20 -4.57 -10.03 3.73
C MET A 20 -3.28 -9.33 4.15
N LEU A 21 -2.13 -9.73 3.59
CA LEU A 21 -0.84 -9.08 3.86
C LEU A 21 -0.82 -7.62 3.39
N LEU A 22 -1.37 -7.35 2.20
CA LEU A 22 -1.46 -5.99 1.66
C LEU A 22 -2.39 -5.10 2.49
N GLU A 23 -3.53 -5.63 2.95
CA GLU A 23 -4.47 -4.91 3.82
C GLU A 23 -3.86 -4.58 5.17
N ARG A 24 -3.16 -5.55 5.78
CA ARG A 24 -2.42 -5.33 7.03
C ARG A 24 -1.36 -4.25 6.87
N ALA A 25 -0.54 -4.33 5.83
CA ALA A 25 0.49 -3.34 5.55
C ALA A 25 -0.10 -1.94 5.36
N ARG A 26 -1.26 -1.83 4.71
CA ARG A 26 -1.98 -0.57 4.57
C ARG A 26 -2.48 -0.04 5.92
N ALA A 27 -3.07 -0.90 6.74
CA ALA A 27 -3.57 -0.53 8.06
C ALA A 27 -2.45 -0.03 9.00
N GLU A 28 -1.25 -0.59 8.89
CA GLU A 28 -0.08 -0.16 9.68
C GLU A 28 0.51 1.16 9.17
N VAL A 29 0.57 1.38 7.85
CA VAL A 29 1.28 2.51 7.25
C VAL A 29 0.41 3.75 7.04
N ASP A 30 -0.85 3.61 6.64
CA ASP A 30 -1.72 4.74 6.28
C ASP A 30 -1.84 5.80 7.41
N PRO A 31 -2.02 5.44 8.70
CA PRO A 31 -2.12 6.43 9.77
C PRO A 31 -0.84 7.25 9.95
N VAL A 32 0.32 6.57 9.92
CA VAL A 32 1.63 7.21 10.09
C VAL A 32 1.94 8.09 8.89
N LEU A 33 1.62 7.64 7.67
CA LEU A 33 1.76 8.42 6.45
C LEU A 33 0.89 9.69 6.49
N ARG A 34 -0.36 9.59 6.93
CA ARG A 34 -1.25 10.75 7.10
C ARG A 34 -0.72 11.74 8.12
N ALA A 35 -0.21 11.25 9.25
CA ALA A 35 0.40 12.08 10.28
C ALA A 35 1.64 12.82 9.73
N ALA A 36 2.54 12.11 9.04
CA ALA A 36 3.73 12.70 8.42
C ALA A 36 3.38 13.75 7.36
N VAL A 37 2.39 13.49 6.49
CA VAL A 37 1.91 14.49 5.53
C VAL A 37 1.30 15.70 6.25
N GLY A 38 0.67 15.48 7.40
CA GLY A 38 0.11 16.53 8.25
C GLY A 38 1.13 17.57 8.73
N THR A 39 2.38 17.19 8.93
CA THR A 39 3.45 18.09 9.43
C THR A 39 4.06 18.99 8.35
N LEU A 40 3.80 18.71 7.07
CA LEU A 40 4.34 19.50 5.95
C LEU A 40 3.80 20.95 5.97
N PRO A 41 4.57 21.95 5.48
CA PRO A 41 4.06 23.29 5.25
C PRO A 41 2.83 23.30 4.33
N GLY A 42 1.93 24.28 4.50
CA GLY A 42 0.62 24.34 3.84
C GLY A 42 0.62 23.99 2.33
N PRO A 43 1.45 24.64 1.50
CA PRO A 43 1.51 24.34 0.07
C PRO A 43 1.95 22.90 -0.24
N MET A 44 2.99 22.41 0.44
CA MET A 44 3.50 21.05 0.25
C MET A 44 2.49 19.99 0.72
N ARG A 45 1.79 20.26 1.83
CA ARG A 45 0.73 19.39 2.33
C ARG A 45 -0.40 19.25 1.32
N ARG A 46 -0.85 20.34 0.71
CA ARG A 46 -1.88 20.30 -0.36
C ARG A 46 -1.44 19.47 -1.55
N ILE A 47 -0.22 19.69 -2.03
CA ILE A 47 0.38 18.93 -3.14
C ILE A 47 0.40 17.43 -2.78
N ALA A 48 0.88 17.07 -1.60
CA ALA A 48 0.93 15.68 -1.14
C ALA A 48 -0.47 15.06 -1.07
N ARG A 49 -1.46 15.73 -0.47
CA ARG A 49 -2.84 15.21 -0.36
C ARG A 49 -3.48 14.96 -1.72
N TYR A 50 -3.25 15.85 -2.69
CA TYR A 50 -3.70 15.66 -4.07
C TYR A 50 -3.00 14.46 -4.72
N HIS A 51 -1.67 14.36 -4.62
CA HIS A 51 -0.91 13.24 -5.20
C HIS A 51 -1.29 11.88 -4.60
N PHE A 52 -1.61 11.84 -3.31
CA PHE A 52 -2.12 10.64 -2.65
C PHE A 52 -3.59 10.34 -2.99
N GLY A 53 -4.27 11.22 -3.74
CA GLY A 53 -5.68 11.07 -4.07
C GLY A 53 -6.61 11.21 -2.86
N TRP A 54 -6.16 11.88 -1.79
CA TRP A 54 -6.96 12.14 -0.58
C TRP A 54 -7.83 13.38 -0.71
N GLU A 55 -7.42 14.32 -1.55
CA GLU A 55 -8.17 15.54 -1.88
C GLU A 55 -8.17 15.75 -3.39
N HIS A 56 -9.24 16.31 -3.92
CA HIS A 56 -9.30 16.83 -5.28
C HIS A 56 -8.52 18.15 -5.39
N ALA A 57 -8.35 18.66 -6.63
CA ALA A 57 -7.58 19.88 -6.87
C ALA A 57 -8.16 21.12 -6.16
N ASP A 58 -9.46 21.12 -5.92
CA ASP A 58 -10.19 22.16 -5.18
C ASP A 58 -10.09 22.00 -3.64
N GLY A 59 -9.46 20.93 -3.15
CA GLY A 59 -9.30 20.63 -1.72
C GLY A 59 -10.47 19.84 -1.11
N THR A 60 -11.46 19.43 -1.89
CA THR A 60 -12.55 18.57 -1.40
C THR A 60 -12.03 17.14 -1.15
N PRO A 61 -12.51 16.42 -0.11
CA PRO A 61 -12.09 15.05 0.14
C PRO A 61 -12.40 14.14 -1.05
N ALA A 62 -11.43 13.33 -1.45
CA ALA A 62 -11.60 12.34 -2.50
C ALA A 62 -11.80 10.94 -1.89
N ALA A 63 -12.67 10.13 -2.49
CA ALA A 63 -12.83 8.72 -2.15
C ALA A 63 -11.65 7.85 -2.63
N GLY A 64 -10.59 8.47 -3.16
CA GLY A 64 -9.42 7.80 -3.70
C GLY A 64 -8.73 6.93 -2.65
N GLY A 65 -8.58 5.65 -2.97
CA GLY A 65 -7.97 4.66 -2.10
C GLY A 65 -6.44 4.81 -2.04
N SER A 66 -5.88 4.49 -0.86
CA SER A 66 -4.45 4.21 -0.70
C SER A 66 -4.03 3.17 -1.75
N GLY A 67 -2.91 3.42 -2.43
CA GLY A 67 -2.40 2.57 -3.52
C GLY A 67 -2.19 1.12 -3.09
N LYS A 68 -1.83 0.22 -4.01
CA LYS A 68 -1.81 -1.26 -3.83
C LYS A 68 -1.08 -1.84 -2.60
N ALA A 69 -0.40 -1.03 -1.79
CA ALA A 69 0.33 -1.41 -0.57
C ALA A 69 1.46 -2.44 -0.77
N ILE A 70 1.83 -2.76 -2.02
CA ILE A 70 2.89 -3.72 -2.33
C ILE A 70 4.24 -3.29 -1.72
N ARG A 71 4.65 -2.04 -1.94
CA ARG A 71 5.92 -1.51 -1.39
C ARG A 71 5.98 -1.58 0.14
N PRO A 72 5.00 -1.02 0.89
CA PRO A 72 5.04 -1.14 2.35
C PRO A 72 4.95 -2.59 2.83
N ALA A 73 4.16 -3.45 2.20
CA ALA A 73 4.09 -4.86 2.56
C ALA A 73 5.44 -5.58 2.43
N LEU A 74 6.17 -5.35 1.33
CA LEU A 74 7.49 -5.93 1.12
C LEU A 74 8.51 -5.44 2.16
N VAL A 75 8.48 -4.15 2.51
CA VAL A 75 9.37 -3.59 3.53
C VAL A 75 9.09 -4.21 4.90
N LEU A 76 7.82 -4.30 5.30
CA LEU A 76 7.42 -4.89 6.59
C LEU A 76 7.74 -6.38 6.65
N ALA A 77 7.50 -7.13 5.57
CA ALA A 77 7.84 -8.54 5.47
C ALA A 77 9.35 -8.75 5.59
N GLY A 78 10.16 -7.96 4.88
CA GLY A 78 11.61 -8.00 4.97
C GLY A 78 12.12 -7.68 6.39
N ALA A 79 11.57 -6.64 7.03
CA ALA A 79 11.93 -6.27 8.39
C ALA A 79 11.53 -7.34 9.43
N SER A 80 10.42 -8.04 9.23
CA SER A 80 9.93 -9.09 10.13
C SER A 80 10.69 -10.42 9.99
N ALA A 81 11.51 -10.55 8.95
CA ALA A 81 12.30 -11.75 8.67
C ALA A 81 13.74 -11.68 9.19
N LEU A 82 14.13 -10.54 9.77
CA LEU A 82 15.42 -10.33 10.46
C LEU A 82 15.33 -10.82 11.91
#